data_AF-B7QMN7-F1
#
_entry.id   AF-B7QMN7-F1
#
_cell.length_a   1.000
_cell.length_b   1.000
_cell.length_c   1.000
_cell.angle_alpha   90.00
_cell.angle_beta   90.00
_cell.angle_gamma   90.00
#
_symmetry.space_group_name_H-M   'P 1'
#
loop_
_entity.id
_entity.type
_entity.pdbx_description
1 polymer ?
#
loop_
_entity_poly.entity_id
_entity_poly.type
_entity_poly.pdbx_seq_one_letter_code
_entity_poly.pdbx_strand_id
1 'polypeptide(L)'
;MIVVGNETAICRICYERSPVAGSLSRPCRCSGTMAHVHQSCLEPWLEKVSRDTCDICNYRFRWDVHGSLLPWSHSKPSKVTILIDVIFLVLGLVAMLATTTYQIVSLDLAKSWSGIFYLTTSTVCLMSYLDIQFIAVLRRDLAAFRSWHKHPRKLRSLPAQ
;
A
#
# COMPACT_ATOMS: atom_id res chain seq x y z
N MET A 1 2.60 14.54 -47.24
CA MET A 1 1.66 13.41 -47.10
C MET A 1 1.80 12.86 -45.68
N ILE A 2 0.89 13.26 -44.78
CA ILE A 2 0.76 12.60 -43.49
C ILE A 2 -0.05 11.33 -43.77
N VAL A 3 0.55 10.16 -43.60
CA VAL A 3 -0.21 8.91 -43.60
C VAL A 3 -1.09 8.95 -42.35
N VAL A 4 -2.32 9.41 -42.51
CA VAL A 4 -3.40 9.21 -41.54
C VAL A 4 -3.75 7.72 -41.63
N GLY A 5 -3.09 6.90 -40.82
CA GLY A 5 -3.48 5.52 -40.59
C GLY A 5 -4.77 5.49 -39.78
N ASN A 6 -5.90 5.76 -40.45
CA ASN A 6 -7.22 5.54 -39.89
C ASN A 6 -7.55 4.04 -40.01
N GLU A 7 -7.08 3.27 -39.04
CA GLU A 7 -7.66 1.96 -38.75
C GLU A 7 -7.78 1.87 -37.24
N THR A 8 -9.01 1.87 -36.73
CA THR A 8 -9.32 1.66 -35.32
C THR A 8 -8.68 0.34 -34.87
N ALA A 9 -7.50 0.39 -34.26
CA ALA A 9 -6.81 -0.80 -33.81
C ALA A 9 -7.68 -1.52 -32.76
N ILE A 10 -7.86 -2.83 -32.96
CA ILE A 10 -8.69 -3.70 -32.12
C ILE A 10 -7.78 -4.43 -31.14
N CYS A 11 -8.17 -4.51 -29.88
CA CYS A 11 -7.44 -5.25 -28.87
C CYS A 11 -7.56 -6.77 -29.13
N ARG A 12 -6.44 -7.50 -29.21
CA ARG A 12 -6.46 -8.96 -29.46
C ARG A 12 -7.08 -9.81 -28.33
N ILE A 13 -7.26 -9.22 -27.15
CA ILE A 13 -7.76 -9.93 -25.95
C ILE A 13 -9.28 -9.74 -25.80
N CYS A 14 -9.76 -8.49 -25.85
CA CYS A 14 -11.19 -8.19 -25.68
C CYS A 14 -11.94 -7.93 -27.00
N TYR A 15 -11.24 -7.86 -28.14
CA TYR A 15 -11.81 -7.58 -29.46
C TYR A 15 -12.55 -6.24 -29.60
N GLU A 16 -12.36 -5.33 -28.64
CA GLU A 16 -12.92 -3.98 -28.67
C GLU A 16 -11.96 -2.98 -29.31
N ARG A 17 -12.53 -1.98 -29.99
CA ARG A 17 -11.80 -0.81 -30.51
C ARG A 17 -11.53 0.14 -29.36
N SER A 18 -10.34 0.74 -29.34
CA SER A 18 -10.14 1.83 -28.39
C SER A 18 -10.81 3.12 -28.90
N PRO A 19 -11.58 3.80 -28.03
CA PRO A 19 -12.10 5.13 -28.32
C PRO A 19 -11.03 6.23 -28.23
N VAL A 20 -9.86 5.94 -27.66
CA VAL A 20 -8.78 6.93 -27.42
C VAL A 20 -7.55 6.56 -28.24
N ALA A 21 -7.17 7.45 -29.15
CA ALA A 21 -5.90 7.35 -29.87
C ALA A 21 -4.74 7.26 -28.87
N GLY A 22 -4.10 6.09 -28.77
CA GLY A 22 -2.99 5.84 -27.85
C GLY A 22 -3.27 4.88 -26.67
N SER A 23 -4.50 4.35 -26.51
CA SER A 23 -4.76 3.40 -25.40
C SER A 23 -4.39 1.94 -25.71
N LEU A 24 -4.07 1.60 -26.96
CA LEU A 24 -3.50 0.30 -27.30
C LEU A 24 -1.98 0.36 -27.28
N SER A 25 -1.40 -0.43 -26.39
CA SER A 25 0.03 -0.67 -26.34
C SER A 25 0.43 -1.72 -27.40
N ARG A 26 1.67 -1.64 -27.88
CA ARG A 26 2.31 -2.70 -28.68
C ARG A 26 3.36 -3.43 -27.83
N PRO A 27 2.95 -4.39 -26.99
CA PRO A 27 3.85 -5.00 -26.02
C PRO A 27 4.78 -6.04 -26.66
N CYS A 28 4.57 -6.45 -27.91
CA CYS A 28 5.40 -7.42 -28.61
C CYS A 28 5.79 -6.94 -30.02
N ARG A 29 6.70 -7.66 -30.67
CA ARG A 29 7.17 -7.36 -32.04
C ARG A 29 6.29 -7.97 -33.14
N CYS A 30 5.07 -8.38 -32.81
CA CYS A 30 4.13 -8.86 -33.82
C CYS A 30 3.77 -7.72 -34.79
N SER A 31 3.47 -8.08 -36.04
CA SER A 31 3.04 -7.13 -37.07
C SER A 31 1.52 -7.18 -37.24
N GLY A 32 0.90 -6.09 -37.71
CA GLY A 32 -0.54 -6.00 -37.95
C GLY A 32 -1.39 -5.85 -36.68
N THR A 33 -2.63 -6.32 -36.73
CA THR A 33 -3.64 -6.17 -35.66
C THR A 33 -3.26 -6.93 -34.38
N MET A 34 -2.55 -8.06 -34.50
CA MET A 34 -2.12 -8.88 -33.35
C MET A 34 -1.09 -8.20 -32.44
N ALA A 35 -0.51 -7.08 -32.88
CA ALA A 35 0.41 -6.28 -32.08
C ALA A 35 -0.29 -5.46 -30.99
N HIS A 36 -1.60 -5.21 -31.10
CA HIS A 36 -2.28 -4.19 -30.31
C HIS A 36 -3.08 -4.79 -29.14
N VAL A 37 -2.81 -4.29 -27.93
CA VAL A 37 -3.45 -4.75 -26.69
C VAL A 37 -3.68 -3.58 -25.74
N HIS A 38 -4.85 -3.51 -25.10
CA HIS A 38 -5.07 -2.60 -23.98
C HIS A 38 -4.16 -2.94 -22.80
N GLN A 39 -3.59 -1.93 -22.16
CA GLN A 39 -2.80 -2.13 -20.95
C GLN A 39 -3.61 -2.81 -19.84
N SER A 40 -4.90 -2.44 -19.69
CA SER A 40 -5.85 -3.05 -18.75
C SER A 40 -6.22 -4.50 -19.07
N CYS A 41 -6.12 -4.92 -20.34
CA CYS A 41 -6.38 -6.32 -20.72
C CYS A 41 -5.13 -7.20 -20.62
N LEU A 42 -3.93 -6.61 -20.77
CA LEU A 42 -2.68 -7.37 -20.79
C LEU A 42 -2.32 -7.93 -19.42
N GLU A 43 -2.41 -7.13 -18.36
CA GLU A 43 -2.06 -7.53 -16.99
C GLU A 43 -2.84 -8.76 -16.49
N PRO A 44 -4.18 -8.76 -16.43
CA PRO A 44 -4.94 -9.92 -15.94
C PRO A 44 -4.81 -11.13 -16.87
N TRP A 45 -4.55 -10.91 -18.16
CA TRP A 45 -4.33 -12.00 -19.11
C TRP A 45 -2.99 -12.71 -18.86
N LEU A 46 -1.91 -11.98 -18.58
CA LEU A 46 -0.61 -12.56 -18.23
C LEU A 46 -0.69 -13.35 -16.92
N GLU A 47 -1.47 -12.87 -15.95
CA GLU A 47 -1.73 -13.59 -14.68
C GLU A 47 -2.46 -14.92 -14.92
N LYS A 48 -3.50 -14.91 -15.76
CA LYS A 48 -4.29 -16.10 -16.07
C LYS A 48 -3.51 -17.15 -16.86
N VAL A 49 -2.64 -16.72 -17.76
CA VAL A 49 -1.87 -17.60 -18.66
C VAL A 49 -0.50 -17.98 -18.06
N SER A 50 -0.04 -17.27 -17.02
CA SER A 50 1.27 -17.44 -16.36
C SER A 50 2.45 -17.46 -17.36
N ARG A 51 2.37 -16.67 -18.43
CA ARG A 51 3.43 -16.51 -19.43
C ARG A 51 3.75 -15.03 -19.62
N ASP A 52 5.02 -14.70 -19.71
CA ASP A 52 5.57 -13.34 -19.91
C ASP A 52 6.05 -13.10 -21.36
N THR A 53 5.82 -14.08 -22.23
CA THR A 53 6.26 -14.10 -23.63
C THR A 53 5.08 -14.21 -24.58
N CYS A 54 5.22 -13.58 -25.75
CA CYS A 54 4.25 -13.72 -26.82
C CYS A 54 4.34 -15.12 -27.44
N ASP A 55 3.19 -15.76 -27.57
CA ASP A 55 2.95 -17.05 -28.23
C ASP A 55 3.31 -17.10 -29.72
N ILE A 56 3.31 -15.96 -30.39
CA ILE A 56 3.58 -15.87 -31.84
C ILE A 56 5.05 -15.55 -32.10
N CYS A 57 5.54 -14.45 -31.52
CA CYS A 57 6.88 -13.95 -31.82
C CYS A 57 7.92 -14.31 -30.76
N ASN A 58 7.56 -15.05 -29.71
CA ASN A 58 8.40 -15.43 -28.56
C ASN A 58 9.14 -14.25 -27.88
N TYR A 59 8.69 -13.02 -28.15
CA TYR A 59 9.27 -11.83 -27.56
C TYR A 59 8.66 -11.62 -26.17
N ARG A 60 9.49 -11.29 -25.18
CA ARG A 60 9.01 -10.89 -23.86
C ARG A 60 8.19 -9.62 -23.97
N PHE A 61 7.01 -9.61 -23.37
CA PHE A 61 6.15 -8.43 -23.44
C PHE A 61 6.86 -7.23 -22.81
N ARG A 62 7.02 -6.14 -23.57
CA ARG A 62 7.52 -4.85 -23.10
C ARG A 62 6.31 -3.99 -22.78
N TRP A 63 5.91 -4.00 -21.51
CA TRP A 63 4.80 -3.20 -21.04
C TRP A 63 5.34 -2.27 -19.96
N ASP A 64 5.01 -0.99 -20.12
CA ASP A 64 5.42 0.02 -19.16
C ASP A 64 4.43 -0.04 -18.00
N VAL A 65 4.94 -0.34 -16.81
CA VAL A 65 4.20 -0.32 -15.57
C VAL A 65 3.96 1.14 -15.20
N HIS A 66 3.17 1.86 -15.99
CA HIS A 66 2.69 3.19 -15.61
C HIS A 66 1.60 2.99 -14.56
N GLY A 67 2.06 2.77 -13.33
CA GLY A 67 1.47 3.38 -12.15
C GLY A 67 0.11 2.89 -11.65
N SER A 68 -0.40 1.72 -12.07
CA SER A 68 -1.66 1.19 -11.49
C SER A 68 -1.69 -0.31 -11.19
N LEU A 69 -0.53 -0.96 -11.03
CA LEU A 69 -0.42 -2.42 -10.76
C LEU A 69 -0.40 -2.79 -9.27
N LEU A 70 -1.17 -2.09 -8.46
CA LEU A 70 -1.38 -2.53 -7.10
C LEU A 70 -2.85 -2.87 -6.94
N PRO A 71 -3.23 -4.16 -7.05
CA PRO A 71 -4.44 -4.67 -6.39
C PRO A 71 -4.46 -4.38 -4.87
N TRP A 72 -3.36 -3.85 -4.34
CA TRP A 72 -3.00 -3.73 -2.93
C TRP A 72 -2.64 -2.28 -2.55
N SER A 73 -3.21 -1.28 -3.24
CA SER A 73 -3.02 0.15 -2.90
C SER A 73 -3.46 0.51 -1.47
N HIS A 74 -3.99 -0.44 -0.69
CA HIS A 74 -4.63 -0.23 0.61
C HIS A 74 -3.77 -0.51 1.85
N SER A 75 -2.51 -0.95 1.75
CA SER A 75 -1.67 -1.16 2.95
C SER A 75 -0.33 -0.42 2.91
N LYS A 76 -0.28 0.73 2.24
CA LYS A 76 0.65 1.76 2.71
C LYS A 76 0.04 2.30 4.01
N PRO A 77 0.75 2.26 5.16
CA PRO A 77 0.25 2.95 6.34
C PRO A 77 0.00 4.38 5.91
N SER A 78 -1.27 4.77 5.91
CA SER A 78 -1.63 6.10 5.48
C SER A 78 -0.94 7.07 6.44
N LYS A 79 -0.56 8.26 5.94
CA LYS A 79 -0.07 9.32 6.83
C LYS A 79 -1.06 9.58 7.98
N VAL A 80 -2.35 9.30 7.74
CA VAL A 80 -3.44 9.37 8.72
C VAL A 80 -3.29 8.32 9.83
N THR A 81 -2.93 7.06 9.53
CA THR A 81 -2.70 6.02 10.54
C THR A 81 -1.55 6.40 11.47
N ILE A 82 -0.42 6.84 10.90
CA ILE A 82 0.75 7.29 11.68
C ILE A 82 0.42 8.55 12.50
N LEU A 83 -0.36 9.48 11.94
CA LEU A 83 -0.78 10.68 12.65
C LEU A 83 -1.68 10.36 13.85
N ILE A 84 -2.67 9.47 13.65
CA ILE A 84 -3.57 9.01 14.72
C ILE A 84 -2.76 8.38 15.85
N ASP A 85 -1.81 7.52 15.51
CA ASP A 85 -0.92 6.86 16.47
C ASP A 85 -0.09 7.85 17.30
N VAL A 86 0.51 8.86 16.65
CA VAL A 86 1.27 9.91 17.34
C VAL A 86 0.38 10.72 18.26
N ILE A 87 -0.86 11.03 17.84
CA ILE A 87 -1.84 11.74 18.67
C ILE A 87 -2.18 10.93 19.92
N PHE A 88 -2.44 9.63 19.80
CA PHE A 88 -2.74 8.77 20.96
C PHE A 88 -1.58 8.71 21.95
N LEU A 89 -0.33 8.64 21.48
CA LEU A 89 0.86 8.64 22.33
C LEU A 89 1.00 9.98 23.09
N VAL A 90 0.82 11.10 22.39
CA VAL A 90 0.93 12.44 23.00
C VAL A 90 -0.19 12.66 24.02
N LEU A 91 -1.44 12.32 23.68
CA LEU A 91 -2.57 12.39 24.61
C LEU A 91 -2.36 11.49 25.83
N GLY A 92 -1.77 10.31 25.62
CA GLY A 92 -1.42 9.42 26.70
C GLY A 92 -0.39 10.04 27.67
N LEU A 93 0.70 10.58 27.12
CA LEU A 93 1.73 11.25 27.92
C LEU A 93 1.16 12.43 28.73
N VAL A 94 0.30 13.25 28.11
CA VAL A 94 -0.35 14.39 28.78
C VAL A 94 -1.26 13.91 29.92
N ALA A 95 -2.04 12.85 29.71
CA ALA A 95 -2.90 12.29 30.75
C ALA A 95 -2.10 11.76 31.95
N MET A 96 -0.95 11.11 31.72
CA MET A 96 -0.05 10.71 32.80
C MET A 96 0.44 11.90 33.62
N LEU A 97 0.95 12.95 32.97
CA LEU A 97 1.45 14.14 33.65
C LEU A 97 0.34 14.91 34.40
N ALA A 98 -0.86 14.98 33.83
CA ALA A 98 -2.01 15.60 34.48
C ALA A 98 -2.45 14.82 35.75
N THR A 99 -2.43 13.49 35.69
CA THR A 99 -2.78 12.68 36.86
C THR A 99 -1.72 12.77 37.96
N THR A 100 -0.42 12.79 37.64
CA THR A 100 0.63 12.92 38.66
C THR A 100 0.64 14.29 39.32
N THR A 101 0.43 15.37 38.58
CA THR A 101 0.27 16.73 39.13
C THR A 101 -0.96 16.86 40.02
N TYR A 102 -2.10 16.25 39.63
CA TYR A 102 -3.28 16.16 40.48
C TYR A 102 -3.02 15.42 41.80
N GLN A 103 -2.25 14.32 41.75
CA GLN A 103 -1.88 13.59 42.97
C GLN A 103 -0.92 14.38 43.87
N ILE A 104 0.02 15.15 43.31
CA ILE A 104 0.92 16.01 44.12
C ILE A 104 0.09 17.05 44.89
N VAL A 105 -0.88 17.69 44.23
CA VAL A 105 -1.78 18.66 44.87
C VAL A 105 -2.75 17.99 45.85
N SER A 106 -3.20 16.76 45.56
CA SER A 106 -4.10 16.02 46.45
C SER A 106 -3.39 15.53 47.71
N LEU A 107 -2.09 15.22 47.64
CA LEU A 107 -1.25 14.89 48.80
C LEU A 107 -1.14 16.08 49.78
N ASP A 108 -1.15 17.32 49.27
CA ASP A 108 -1.17 18.53 50.11
C ASP A 108 -2.53 18.73 50.82
N LEU A 109 -3.62 18.16 50.30
CA LEU A 109 -4.98 18.30 50.86
C LEU A 109 -5.49 17.07 51.63
N ALA A 110 -5.04 15.86 51.31
CA ALA A 110 -5.62 14.61 51.80
C ALA A 110 -4.63 13.75 52.60
N LYS A 111 -4.94 13.45 53.86
CA LYS A 111 -4.13 12.57 54.74
C LYS A 111 -4.26 11.06 54.44
N SER A 112 -5.06 10.64 53.46
CA SER A 112 -5.36 9.23 53.18
C SER A 112 -4.55 8.70 51.99
N TRP A 113 -3.59 7.82 52.27
CA TRP A 113 -2.62 7.32 51.30
C TRP A 113 -3.13 6.18 50.41
N SER A 114 -4.18 5.46 50.83
CA SER A 114 -4.65 4.25 50.13
C SER A 114 -5.33 4.57 48.80
N GLY A 115 -6.22 5.58 48.76
CA GLY A 115 -6.95 5.94 47.54
C GLY A 115 -6.04 6.48 46.42
N ILE A 116 -4.99 7.20 46.79
CA ILE A 116 -4.00 7.77 45.86
C ILE A 116 -3.25 6.64 45.13
N PHE A 117 -2.79 5.63 45.87
CA PHE A 117 -2.06 4.48 45.32
C PHE A 117 -2.89 3.67 44.30
N TYR A 118 -4.18 3.47 44.56
CA TYR A 118 -5.05 2.74 43.63
C TYR A 118 -5.28 3.51 42.32
N LEU A 119 -5.45 4.82 42.40
CA LEU A 119 -5.64 5.68 41.23
C LEU A 119 -4.36 5.79 40.38
N THR A 120 -3.19 5.90 41.00
CA THR A 120 -1.90 5.90 40.26
C THR A 120 -1.62 4.57 39.60
N THR A 121 -1.89 3.45 40.29
CA THR A 121 -1.64 2.13 39.73
C THR A 121 -2.59 1.84 38.57
N SER A 122 -3.87 2.19 38.70
CA SER A 122 -4.87 2.00 37.63
C SER A 122 -4.51 2.79 36.37
N THR A 123 -4.07 4.05 36.52
CA THR A 123 -3.70 4.90 35.40
C THR A 123 -2.44 4.40 34.68
N VAL A 124 -1.39 4.00 35.40
CA VAL A 124 -0.18 3.39 34.82
C VAL A 124 -0.48 2.08 34.08
N CYS A 125 -1.36 1.23 34.63
CA CYS A 125 -1.80 -0.01 33.97
C CYS A 125 -2.55 0.25 32.66
N LEU A 126 -3.41 1.28 32.61
CA LEU A 126 -4.12 1.63 31.39
C LEU A 126 -3.17 2.15 30.29
N MET A 127 -2.15 2.95 30.65
CA MET A 127 -1.19 3.44 29.65
C MET A 127 -0.31 2.34 29.10
N SER A 128 0.24 1.50 29.99
CA SER A 128 1.04 0.35 29.55
C SER A 128 0.23 -0.59 28.64
N TYR A 129 -1.07 -0.77 28.89
CA TYR A 129 -1.95 -1.49 27.98
C TYR A 129 -2.08 -0.81 26.61
N LEU A 130 -2.30 0.52 26.57
CA LEU A 130 -2.41 1.28 25.32
C LEU A 130 -1.10 1.26 24.52
N ASP A 131 0.05 1.36 25.18
CA ASP A 131 1.37 1.27 24.57
C ASP A 131 1.62 -0.13 23.96
N ILE A 132 1.20 -1.20 24.65
CA ILE A 132 1.31 -2.57 24.13
C ILE A 132 0.43 -2.75 22.89
N GLN A 133 -0.81 -2.24 22.91
CA GLN A 133 -1.69 -2.29 21.74
C GLN A 133 -1.10 -1.51 20.57
N PHE A 134 -0.53 -0.33 20.82
CA PHE A 134 0.16 0.48 19.81
C PHE A 134 1.35 -0.27 19.20
N ILE A 135 2.24 -0.85 20.02
CA ILE A 135 3.39 -1.64 19.55
C ILE A 135 2.91 -2.85 18.71
N ALA A 136 1.79 -3.48 19.09
CA ALA A 136 1.22 -4.58 18.33
C ALA A 136 0.71 -4.14 16.94
N VAL A 137 0.05 -2.98 16.84
CA VAL A 137 -0.40 -2.40 15.57
C VAL A 137 0.79 -2.05 14.68
N LEU A 138 1.78 -1.34 15.21
CA LEU A 138 3.00 -1.02 14.45
C LEU A 138 3.72 -2.27 13.95
N ARG A 139 3.80 -3.33 14.78
CA ARG A 139 4.42 -4.59 14.36
C ARG A 139 3.63 -5.27 13.24
N ARG A 140 2.30 -5.20 13.23
CA ARG A 140 1.47 -5.75 12.14
C ARG A 140 1.74 -4.99 10.84
N ASP A 141 1.78 -3.67 10.90
CA ASP A 141 2.03 -2.82 9.73
C ASP A 141 3.47 -3.00 9.21
N LEU A 142 4.46 -3.05 10.11
CA LEU A 142 5.85 -3.35 9.76
C LEU A 142 6.03 -4.77 9.24
N ALA A 143 5.28 -5.75 9.75
CA ALA A 143 5.33 -7.13 9.25
C ALA A 143 4.71 -7.23 7.85
N ALA A 144 3.62 -6.52 7.60
CA ALA A 144 3.02 -6.38 6.27
C ALA A 144 3.98 -5.68 5.29
N PHE A 145 4.70 -4.65 5.74
CA PHE A 145 5.73 -3.99 4.95
C PHE A 145 6.95 -4.91 4.69
N ARG A 146 7.40 -5.65 5.71
CA ARG A 146 8.55 -6.55 5.60
C ARG A 146 8.23 -7.76 4.72
N SER A 147 7.03 -8.32 4.81
CA SER A 147 6.60 -9.41 3.92
C SER A 147 6.54 -8.94 2.47
N TRP A 148 6.04 -7.73 2.23
CA TRP A 148 6.10 -7.09 0.92
C TRP A 148 7.54 -6.96 0.40
N HIS A 149 8.46 -6.50 1.25
CA HIS A 149 9.87 -6.33 0.87
C HIS A 149 10.62 -7.66 0.65
N LYS A 150 10.09 -8.78 1.16
CA LYS A 150 10.62 -10.15 0.89
C LYS A 150 10.13 -10.72 -0.44
N HIS A 151 9.12 -10.12 -1.09
CA HIS A 151 8.69 -10.44 -2.45
C HIS A 151 9.09 -9.38 -3.52
N PRO A 152 10.36 -8.97 -3.65
CA PRO A 152 10.78 -8.00 -4.67
C PRO A 152 11.01 -8.63 -6.07
N ARG A 153 10.66 -9.90 -6.29
CA ARG A 153 11.26 -10.74 -7.36
C ARG A 153 10.44 -11.03 -8.61
N LYS A 154 9.25 -10.46 -8.83
CA LYS A 154 8.55 -10.59 -10.13
C LYS A 154 8.41 -9.28 -10.92
N LEU A 155 9.12 -8.22 -10.55
CA LEU A 155 9.21 -6.96 -11.31
C LEU A 155 10.66 -6.55 -11.63
N ARG A 156 11.61 -7.49 -11.62
CA ARG A 156 13.03 -7.21 -11.90
C ARG A 156 13.64 -8.25 -12.85
N SER A 157 13.19 -8.28 -14.09
CA SER A 157 13.93 -8.94 -15.18
C SER A 157 13.69 -8.28 -16.54
N LEU A 158 13.91 -6.97 -16.62
CA LEU A 158 14.46 -6.39 -17.85
C LEU A 158 15.86 -5.86 -17.54
N PRO A 159 16.89 -6.31 -18.25
CA PRO A 159 18.18 -5.65 -18.22
C PRO A 159 18.01 -4.23 -18.76
N ALA A 160 18.60 -3.27 -18.06
CA ALA A 160 18.84 -1.93 -18.56
C ALA A 160 19.56 -2.04 -19.92
N GLN A 161 19.03 -1.36 -20.94
CA GLN A 161 19.79 -0.98 -22.12
C GLN A 161 20.43 0.38 -21.83
#